data_AF-A0A374AQM0-F1
#
_entry.id   AF-A0A374AQM0-F1
#
_cell.length_a   1.000
_cell.length_b   1.000
_cell.length_c   1.000
_cell.angle_alpha   90.00
_cell.angle_beta   90.00
_cell.angle_gamma   90.00
#
_symmetry.space_group_name_H-M   'P 1'
#
loop_
_entity.id
_entity.type
_entity.pdbx_description
1 polymer ?
#
loop_
_entity_poly.entity_id
_entity_poly.type
_entity_poly.pdbx_seq_one_letter_code
_entity_poly.pdbx_strand_id
1 'polypeptide(L)'
;MDLLSRRERKNFTKSLTAEISSEKEPLKFLAVSRPTDITPLLDQYQELLSKTENTVQRDLLRKETKEISRLTYYNEEVERQFYFCLYEKYEENRDKDLQKRIEEFQAKFEINEVKTKILEEAEIIQLCNLVNNPAVVLLEDEDVEPALPLLQEVR
;
A
#
# COMPACT_ATOMS: atom_id res chain seq x y z
N MET A 1 3.61 -10.30 5.76
CA MET A 1 2.94 -11.59 5.39
C MET A 1 3.91 -12.76 5.32
N ASP A 2 5.19 -12.53 4.97
CA ASP A 2 6.17 -13.62 4.77
C ASP A 2 6.61 -14.34 6.05
N LEU A 3 6.45 -13.70 7.22
CA LEU A 3 6.71 -14.32 8.52
C LEU A 3 5.57 -15.22 9.01
N LEU A 4 4.39 -15.19 8.38
CA LEU A 4 3.24 -16.00 8.77
C LEU A 4 3.33 -17.39 8.13
N SER A 5 3.06 -18.43 8.92
CA SER A 5 2.91 -19.79 8.41
C SER A 5 1.76 -19.86 7.41
N ARG A 6 1.78 -20.87 6.51
CA ARG A 6 0.70 -21.09 5.53
C ARG A 6 -0.69 -21.17 6.20
N ARG A 7 -0.75 -21.74 7.40
CA ARG A 7 -1.98 -21.88 8.18
C ARG A 7 -2.46 -20.54 8.71
N GLU A 8 -1.56 -19.72 9.26
CA GLU A 8 -1.90 -18.38 9.76
C GLU A 8 -2.37 -17.47 8.64
N ARG A 9 -1.70 -17.49 7.49
CA ARG A 9 -2.15 -16.73 6.31
C ARG A 9 -3.56 -17.14 5.88
N LYS A 10 -3.85 -18.44 5.83
CA LYS A 10 -5.18 -18.95 5.47
C LYS A 10 -6.24 -18.54 6.49
N ASN A 11 -5.92 -18.55 7.78
CA ASN A 11 -6.83 -18.12 8.84
C ASN A 11 -7.10 -16.61 8.76
N PHE A 12 -6.04 -15.82 8.57
CA PHE A 12 -6.13 -14.38 8.36
C PHE A 12 -7.01 -14.04 7.14
N THR A 13 -6.76 -14.64 5.98
CA THR A 13 -7.57 -14.39 4.78
C THR A 13 -9.03 -14.76 4.98
N LYS A 14 -9.32 -15.85 5.70
CA LYS A 14 -10.71 -16.25 6.02
C LYS A 14 -11.40 -15.25 6.93
N SER A 15 -10.70 -14.80 7.97
CA SER A 15 -11.18 -13.80 8.93
C SER A 15 -11.50 -12.49 8.21
N LEU A 16 -10.53 -11.97 7.45
CA LEU A 16 -10.70 -10.73 6.69
C LEU A 16 -11.81 -10.83 5.65
N THR A 17 -11.88 -11.95 4.91
CA THR A 17 -12.96 -12.17 3.93
C THR A 17 -14.33 -12.21 4.59
N ALA A 18 -14.45 -12.82 5.77
CA ALA A 18 -15.73 -12.88 6.48
C ALA A 18 -16.20 -11.49 6.94
N GLU A 19 -15.29 -10.67 7.46
CA GLU A 19 -15.59 -9.30 7.86
C GLU A 19 -15.99 -8.43 6.66
N ILE A 20 -15.21 -8.46 5.58
CA ILE A 20 -15.47 -7.66 4.37
C ILE A 20 -16.74 -8.14 3.65
N SER A 21 -17.08 -9.44 3.69
CA SER A 21 -18.29 -9.97 3.04
C SER A 21 -19.59 -9.37 3.57
N SER A 22 -19.57 -8.68 4.72
CA SER A 22 -20.71 -7.92 5.22
C SER A 22 -20.99 -6.64 4.42
N GLU A 23 -20.02 -6.13 3.67
CA GLU A 23 -20.15 -4.98 2.79
C GLU A 23 -20.92 -5.36 1.52
N LYS A 24 -22.14 -4.85 1.37
CA LYS A 24 -23.05 -5.22 0.27
C LYS A 24 -23.12 -4.17 -0.84
N GLU A 25 -22.70 -2.96 -0.52
CA GLU A 25 -22.77 -1.82 -1.42
C GLU A 25 -21.53 -1.78 -2.32
N PRO A 26 -21.64 -1.22 -3.53
CA PRO A 26 -20.52 -1.16 -4.45
C PRO A 26 -19.39 -0.29 -3.87
N LEU A 27 -18.17 -0.70 -4.20
CA LEU A 27 -16.95 0.04 -3.88
C LEU A 27 -15.98 -0.07 -5.05
N LYS A 28 -15.03 0.85 -5.13
CA LYS A 28 -13.94 0.81 -6.10
C LYS A 28 -12.65 0.46 -5.37
N PHE A 29 -11.91 -0.51 -5.91
CA PHE A 29 -10.58 -0.87 -5.40
C PHE A 29 -9.51 -0.39 -6.37
N LEU A 30 -8.45 0.20 -5.83
CA LEU A 30 -7.30 0.68 -6.60
C LEU A 30 -6.02 0.14 -5.95
N ALA A 31 -5.11 -0.36 -6.77
CA ALA A 31 -3.76 -0.71 -6.36
C ALA A 31 -2.80 0.17 -7.14
N VAL A 32 -2.10 1.07 -6.44
CA VAL A 32 -1.23 2.08 -7.04
C VAL A 32 0.18 1.90 -6.50
N SER A 33 1.15 1.97 -7.40
CA SER A 33 2.56 1.86 -7.10
C SER A 33 3.13 3.26 -6.84
N ARG A 34 3.67 3.49 -5.64
CA ARG A 34 4.26 4.77 -5.22
C ARG A 34 5.75 4.57 -4.94
N PRO A 35 6.62 5.53 -5.28
CA PRO A 35 8.00 5.52 -4.78
C PRO A 35 8.01 5.53 -3.25
N THR A 36 8.72 4.57 -2.65
CA THR A 36 8.82 4.46 -1.18
C THR A 36 9.48 5.72 -0.62
N ASP A 37 8.86 6.34 0.39
CA ASP A 37 9.48 7.47 1.08
C ASP A 37 10.45 6.93 2.14
N ILE A 38 11.72 6.90 1.77
CA ILE A 38 12.82 6.43 2.59
C ILE A 38 13.43 7.52 3.51
N THR A 39 12.94 8.77 3.41
CA THR A 39 13.40 9.89 4.25
C THR A 39 13.38 9.55 5.74
N PRO A 40 12.32 8.92 6.30
CA PRO A 40 12.29 8.57 7.73
C PRO A 40 13.37 7.57 8.14
N LEU A 41 13.81 6.69 7.22
CA LEU A 41 14.86 5.72 7.47
C LEU A 41 16.24 6.37 7.43
N LEU A 42 16.45 7.29 6.48
CA LEU A 42 17.66 8.12 6.42
C LEU A 42 17.82 8.95 7.70
N ASP A 43 16.74 9.57 8.17
CA ASP A 43 16.76 10.37 9.41
C ASP A 43 17.13 9.52 10.63
N GLN A 44 16.60 8.30 10.73
CA GLN A 44 16.98 7.35 11.79
C GLN A 44 18.46 6.98 11.73
N TYR A 45 19.01 6.75 10.52
CA TYR A 45 20.43 6.44 10.37
C TYR A 45 21.32 7.63 10.70
N GLN A 46 20.90 8.85 10.36
CA GLN A 46 21.58 10.08 10.77
C GLN A 46 21.55 10.26 12.29
N GLU A 47 20.41 9.98 12.93
CA GLU A 47 20.28 10.03 14.38
C GLU A 47 21.21 9.01 15.05
N LEU A 48 21.23 7.76 14.59
CA LEU A 48 22.14 6.72 15.08
C LEU A 48 23.62 7.10 14.87
N LEU A 49 23.95 7.67 13.71
CA LEU A 49 25.29 8.19 13.41
C LEU A 49 25.74 9.28 14.39
N SER A 50 24.81 10.11 14.86
CA SER A 50 25.11 11.18 15.83
C SER A 50 25.30 10.66 17.26
N LYS A 51 24.67 9.54 17.60
CA LYS A 51 24.73 8.93 18.95
C LYS A 51 25.87 7.91 19.12
N THR A 52 26.43 7.40 18.04
CA THR A 52 27.47 6.36 18.09
C THR A 52 28.89 6.96 18.08
N GLU A 53 29.69 6.56 19.08
CA GLU A 53 31.14 6.85 19.15
C GLU A 53 32.01 5.73 18.55
N ASN A 54 31.44 4.54 18.30
CA ASN A 54 32.15 3.39 17.73
C ASN A 54 32.46 3.62 16.24
N THR A 55 33.74 3.62 15.89
CA THR A 55 34.25 3.86 14.54
C THR A 55 33.76 2.84 13.50
N VAL A 56 33.69 1.57 13.86
CA VAL A 56 33.23 0.49 12.96
C VAL A 56 31.74 0.65 12.66
N GLN A 57 30.93 0.95 13.67
CA GLN A 57 29.50 1.18 13.49
C GLN A 57 29.23 2.43 12.64
N ARG A 58 30.02 3.50 12.83
CA ARG A 58 29.91 4.71 12.00
C ARG A 58 30.21 4.43 10.53
N ASP A 59 31.24 3.63 10.25
CA ASP A 59 31.58 3.25 8.87
C ASP A 59 30.52 2.34 8.24
N LEU A 60 29.92 1.42 9.00
CA LEU A 60 28.79 0.60 8.53
C LEU A 60 27.57 1.45 8.20
N LEU A 61 27.16 2.32 9.14
CA LEU A 61 26.00 3.20 8.93
C LEU A 61 26.19 4.13 7.72
N ARG A 62 27.39 4.67 7.51
CA ARG A 62 27.70 5.50 6.32
C ARG A 62 27.58 4.73 5.01
N LYS A 63 28.02 3.46 4.99
CA LYS A 63 27.88 2.59 3.81
C LYS A 63 26.41 2.31 3.53
N GLU A 64 25.64 1.93 4.55
CA GLU A 64 24.20 1.69 4.43
C GLU A 64 23.44 2.93 3.96
N THR A 65 23.67 4.10 4.55
CA THR A 65 23.07 5.37 4.09
C THR A 65 23.34 5.62 2.61
N LYS A 66 24.56 5.32 2.14
CA LYS A 66 24.94 5.51 0.73
C LYS A 66 24.25 4.50 -0.21
N GLU A 67 24.15 3.23 0.18
CA GLU A 67 23.46 2.22 -0.62
C GLU A 67 21.94 2.48 -0.66
N ILE A 68 21.32 2.83 0.47
CA ILE A 68 19.89 3.20 0.51
C ILE A 68 19.62 4.43 -0.37
N SER A 69 20.45 5.48 -0.27
CA SER A 69 20.31 6.67 -1.11
C SER A 69 20.45 6.34 -2.60
N ARG A 70 21.27 5.34 -2.95
CA ARG A 70 21.45 4.87 -4.31
C ARG A 70 20.20 4.12 -4.81
N LEU A 71 19.64 3.21 -4.02
CA LEU A 71 18.42 2.46 -4.36
C LEU A 71 17.24 3.39 -4.67
N THR A 72 17.11 4.48 -3.90
CA THR A 72 16.09 5.52 -4.13
C THR A 72 16.29 6.27 -5.42
N TYR A 73 17.55 6.56 -5.78
CA TYR A 73 17.85 7.23 -7.05
C TYR A 73 17.44 6.37 -8.26
N TYR A 74 17.51 5.04 -8.13
CA TYR A 74 17.06 4.12 -9.17
C TYR A 74 15.56 3.76 -9.08
N ASN A 75 14.80 4.32 -8.13
CA ASN A 75 13.37 4.01 -7.90
C ASN A 75 13.09 2.49 -7.82
N GLU A 76 14.06 1.68 -7.40
CA GLU A 76 13.95 0.22 -7.39
C GLU A 76 12.99 -0.29 -6.30
N GLU A 77 12.70 0.54 -5.28
CA GLU A 77 11.76 0.20 -4.21
C GLU A 77 10.43 0.94 -4.38
N VAL A 78 9.51 0.28 -5.08
CA VAL A 78 8.12 0.71 -5.24
C VAL A 78 7.28 0.11 -4.11
N GLU A 79 6.57 0.94 -3.36
CA GLU A 79 5.59 0.49 -2.38
C GLU A 79 4.21 0.42 -3.04
N ARG A 80 3.56 -0.75 -2.95
CA ARG A 80 2.18 -0.92 -3.44
C ARG A 80 1.19 -0.44 -2.39
N GLN A 81 0.46 0.62 -2.71
CA GLN A 81 -0.61 1.15 -1.87
C GLN A 81 -1.98 0.71 -2.40
N PHE A 82 -2.88 0.37 -1.48
CA PHE A 82 -4.21 -0.10 -1.79
C PHE A 82 -5.24 0.90 -1.28
N TYR A 83 -6.16 1.30 -2.15
CA TYR A 83 -7.22 2.25 -1.84
C TYR A 83 -8.59 1.63 -2.09
N PHE A 84 -9.52 1.92 -1.19
CA PHE A 84 -10.93 1.63 -1.35
C PHE A 84 -11.68 2.95 -1.45
N CYS A 85 -12.38 3.18 -2.56
CA CYS A 85 -13.27 4.33 -2.71
C CYS A 85 -14.71 3.86 -2.53
N LEU A 86 -15.34 4.32 -1.46
CA LEU A 86 -16.77 4.18 -1.21
C LEU A 86 -17.46 5.39 -1.82
N TYR A 87 -18.59 5.15 -2.50
CA TYR A 87 -19.36 6.20 -3.14
C TYR A 87 -20.85 5.87 -3.09
N GLU A 88 -21.67 6.91 -3.02
CA GLU A 88 -23.13 6.82 -3.01
C GLU A 88 -23.72 7.90 -3.92
N LYS A 89 -24.97 7.70 -4.34
CA LYS A 89 -25.68 8.74 -5.10
C LYS A 89 -25.94 9.92 -4.18
N TYR A 90 -25.73 11.13 -4.72
CA TYR A 90 -25.97 12.35 -3.97
C TYR A 90 -27.47 12.52 -3.68
N GLU A 91 -27.83 12.54 -2.39
CA GLU A 91 -29.15 12.90 -1.87
C GLU A 91 -28.97 13.72 -0.59
N GLU A 92 -29.94 14.58 -0.25
CA GLU A 92 -29.88 15.40 0.97
C GLU A 92 -29.69 14.52 2.22
N ASN A 93 -28.71 14.85 3.06
CA ASN A 93 -28.31 14.16 4.30
C ASN A 93 -27.54 12.83 4.15
N ARG A 94 -27.21 12.37 2.94
CA ARG A 94 -26.44 11.12 2.74
C ARG A 94 -24.97 11.18 3.16
N ASP A 95 -24.39 12.37 3.27
CA ASP A 95 -22.99 12.54 3.64
C ASP A 95 -22.66 11.89 4.99
N LYS A 96 -23.60 11.94 5.94
CA LYS A 96 -23.43 11.32 7.26
C LYS A 96 -23.50 9.80 7.19
N ASP A 97 -24.35 9.26 6.32
CA ASP A 97 -24.48 7.82 6.12
C ASP A 97 -23.22 7.26 5.45
N LEU A 98 -22.71 7.96 4.43
CA LEU A 98 -21.46 7.60 3.77
C LEU A 98 -20.27 7.66 4.73
N GLN A 99 -20.17 8.70 5.55
CA GLN A 99 -19.12 8.81 6.56
C GLN A 99 -19.17 7.65 7.57
N LYS A 100 -20.37 7.33 8.07
CA LYS A 100 -20.56 6.19 8.97
C LYS A 100 -20.19 4.87 8.31
N ARG A 101 -20.54 4.68 7.04
CA ARG A 101 -20.16 3.51 6.25
C ARG A 101 -18.65 3.37 6.09
N ILE A 102 -17.93 4.49 5.87
CA ILE A 102 -16.45 4.49 5.81
C ILE A 102 -15.84 4.07 7.15
N GLU A 103 -16.34 4.61 8.26
CA GLU A 103 -15.87 4.26 9.61
C GLU A 103 -16.14 2.78 9.96
N GLU A 104 -17.34 2.28 9.63
CA GLU A 104 -17.66 0.85 9.77
C GLU A 104 -16.78 -0.03 8.89
N PHE A 105 -16.47 0.42 7.67
CA PHE A 105 -15.57 -0.29 6.77
C PHE A 105 -14.13 -0.31 7.29
N GLN A 106 -13.64 0.79 7.84
CA GLN A 106 -12.33 0.88 8.49
C GLN A 106 -12.22 -0.11 9.67
N ALA A 107 -13.25 -0.13 10.54
CA ALA A 107 -13.28 -1.02 11.70
C ALA A 107 -13.14 -2.51 11.32
N LYS A 108 -13.71 -2.95 10.18
CA LYS A 108 -13.56 -4.32 9.67
C LYS A 108 -12.10 -4.71 9.41
N PHE A 109 -11.28 -3.76 8.94
CA PHE A 109 -9.84 -3.97 8.74
C PHE A 109 -9.07 -3.94 10.06
N GLU A 110 -9.44 -3.05 10.98
CA GLU A 110 -8.79 -2.94 12.30
C GLU A 110 -8.99 -4.20 13.16
N ILE A 111 -10.14 -4.87 13.06
CA ILE A 111 -10.39 -6.17 13.71
C ILE A 111 -9.34 -7.22 13.31
N ASN A 112 -8.85 -7.14 12.07
CA ASN A 112 -7.83 -8.05 11.54
C ASN A 112 -6.41 -7.48 11.70
N GLU A 113 -6.22 -6.47 12.55
CA GLU A 113 -4.95 -5.77 12.77
C GLU A 113 -4.36 -5.13 11.51
N VAL A 114 -5.19 -4.90 10.49
CA VAL A 114 -4.77 -4.23 9.26
C VAL A 114 -4.91 -2.73 9.48
N LYS A 115 -3.77 -2.04 9.50
CA LYS A 115 -3.73 -0.58 9.60
C LYS A 115 -4.36 0.04 8.36
N THR A 116 -5.38 0.86 8.57
CA THR A 116 -6.07 1.61 7.53
C THR A 116 -6.15 3.08 7.93
N LYS A 117 -6.28 3.96 6.94
CA LYS A 117 -6.37 5.42 7.13
C LYS A 117 -7.43 5.98 6.20
N ILE A 118 -8.31 6.83 6.73
CA ILE A 118 -9.22 7.66 5.93
C ILE A 118 -8.42 8.82 5.35
N LEU A 119 -8.49 8.99 4.02
CA LEU A 119 -7.75 10.03 3.33
C LEU A 119 -8.36 11.41 3.57
N GLU A 120 -7.50 12.39 3.80
CA GLU A 120 -7.85 13.80 3.81
C GLU A 120 -7.85 14.39 2.39
N GLU A 121 -8.42 15.59 2.22
CA GLU A 121 -8.56 16.25 0.92
C GLU A 121 -7.24 16.36 0.14
N ALA A 122 -6.14 16.71 0.83
CA ALA A 122 -4.81 16.79 0.23
C ALA A 122 -4.32 15.43 -0.29
N GLU A 123 -4.63 14.34 0.41
CA GLU A 123 -4.21 12.99 0.04
C GLU A 123 -5.06 12.43 -1.11
N ILE A 124 -6.34 12.82 -1.18
CA ILE A 124 -7.21 12.52 -2.32
C ILE A 124 -6.66 13.18 -3.60
N ILE A 125 -6.24 14.45 -3.51
CA ILE A 125 -5.60 15.15 -4.64
C ILE A 125 -4.33 14.43 -5.08
N GLN A 126 -3.49 14.00 -4.13
CA GLN A 126 -2.29 13.23 -4.44
C GLN A 126 -2.62 11.90 -5.13
N LEU A 127 -3.62 11.16 -4.65
CA LEU A 127 -4.09 9.93 -5.29
C LEU A 127 -4.57 10.18 -6.72
N CYS A 128 -5.36 11.25 -6.95
CA CYS A 128 -5.79 11.63 -8.29
C CYS A 128 -4.61 11.95 -9.21
N ASN A 129 -3.56 12.60 -8.69
CA ASN A 129 -2.35 12.88 -9.45
C ASN A 129 -1.55 11.61 -9.76
N LEU A 130 -1.41 10.69 -8.80
CA LEU A 130 -0.72 9.41 -8.99
C LEU A 130 -1.39 8.57 -10.08
N VAL A 131 -2.73 8.52 -10.10
CA VAL A 131 -3.49 7.70 -11.06
C VAL A 131 -3.58 8.35 -12.44
N ASN A 132 -3.73 9.68 -12.52
CA ASN A 132 -4.01 10.36 -13.78
C ASN A 132 -2.79 11.01 -14.44
N ASN A 133 -1.66 11.14 -13.74
CA ASN A 133 -0.44 11.69 -14.33
C ASN A 133 0.48 10.58 -14.85
N PRO A 134 0.59 10.38 -16.17
CA PRO A 134 1.43 9.33 -16.75
C PRO A 134 2.93 9.52 -16.45
N ALA A 135 3.38 10.71 -16.04
CA ALA A 135 4.76 10.92 -15.60
C ALA A 135 5.08 10.28 -14.24
N VAL A 136 4.05 9.86 -13.50
CA VAL A 136 4.13 9.25 -12.17
C VAL A 136 3.75 7.76 -12.19
N VAL A 137 3.14 7.31 -13.30
CA VAL A 137 2.88 5.89 -13.55
C VAL A 137 4.20 5.21 -13.92
N LEU A 138 4.85 4.60 -12.92
CA LEU A 138 5.86 3.60 -13.19
C LEU A 138 5.16 2.33 -13.66
N LEU A 139 5.38 1.99 -14.93
CA LEU A 139 5.10 0.66 -15.43
C LEU A 139 6.08 -0.28 -14.72
N GLU A 140 5.55 -1.19 -13.91
CA GLU A 140 6.33 -2.34 -13.45
C GLU A 140 6.78 -3.08 -14.73
N ASP A 141 8.08 -3.35 -14.88
CA ASP A 141 8.56 -4.35 -15.83
C ASP A 141 8.09 -5.71 -15.29
N GLU A 142 6.80 -5.99 -15.47
CA GLU A 142 6.28 -7.33 -15.37
C GLU A 142 6.91 -8.11 -16.52
N ASP A 143 7.87 -9.00 -16.21
CA ASP A 143 8.29 -10.13 -17.06
C ASP A 143 7.10 -11.09 -17.28
N VAL A 144 5.97 -10.56 -17.75
CA VAL A 144 4.79 -11.32 -18.14
C VAL A 144 4.91 -11.48 -19.65
N GLU A 145 5.43 -12.64 -20.06
CA GLU A 145 5.28 -13.08 -21.44
C GLU A 145 3.78 -13.08 -21.77
N PRO A 146 3.33 -12.32 -22.79
CA PRO A 146 1.93 -12.28 -23.17
C PRO A 146 1.53 -13.64 -23.75
N ALA A 147 1.04 -14.54 -22.91
CA ALA A 147 0.47 -15.80 -23.34
C ALA A 147 -1.03 -15.62 -23.62
N LEU A 148 -1.42 -15.72 -24.89
CA LEU A 148 -2.82 -15.92 -25.26
C LEU A 148 -3.23 -17.34 -24.86
N PRO A 149 -4.16 -17.54 -23.90
CA PRO A 149 -4.61 -18.86 -23.54
C PRO A 149 -5.47 -19.43 -24.68
N LEU A 150 -4.94 -20.40 -25.42
CA LEU A 150 -5.71 -21.15 -26.39
C LEU A 150 -6.56 -22.19 -25.66
N LEU A 151 -7.88 -22.08 -25.77
CA LEU A 151 -8.81 -23.10 -25.29
C LEU A 151 -8.60 -24.37 -26.13
N GLN A 152 -8.09 -25.43 -25.50
CA GLN A 152 -8.07 -26.75 -26.13
C GLN A 152 -9.46 -27.38 -25.99
N GLU A 153 -10.06 -27.74 -27.12
CA GLU A 153 -11.26 -28.59 -27.14
C GLU A 153 -10.92 -29.94 -26.52
N VAL A 154 -11.66 -30.30 -25.48
CA VAL A 154 -11.64 -31.64 -24.89
C VAL A 154 -12.40 -32.57 -25.85
N ARG A 155 -11.69 -33.50 -26.50
CA ARG A 155 -12.29 -34.63 -27.22
C ARG A 155 -12.45 -35.83 -26.30
#